data_AF-A0A3D1THB1-F1
#
_entry.id   AF-A0A3D1THB1-F1
#
_cell.length_a   1.000
_cell.length_b   1.000
_cell.length_c   1.000
_cell.angle_alpha   90.00
_cell.angle_beta   90.00
_cell.angle_gamma   90.00
#
_symmetry.space_group_name_H-M   'P 1'
#
loop_
_entity.id
_entity.type
_entity.pdbx_description
1 polymer ?
#
loop_
_entity_poly.entity_id
_entity_poly.type
_entity_poly.pdbx_seq_one_letter_code
_entity_poly.pdbx_strand_id
1 'polypeptide(L)'
;PAEPVEESLETTVAEGYLIRDQVPETAIYSKPLFLCEAHFARRIAMLARVEPPPLVTNTAAAVQWAQQRAGITYAPEQAQAVMTALDSPLTIITGGPGVGKTTIVRALVDILGIKRHTILLMAPTGR
;
A
#
# COMPACT_ATOMS: atom_id res chain seq x y z
N PRO A 1 21.11 9.83 36.55
CA PRO A 1 20.84 10.90 35.55
C PRO A 1 19.56 10.71 34.68
N ALA A 2 18.68 9.76 34.99
CA ALA A 2 17.43 9.52 34.24
C ALA A 2 16.21 10.31 34.76
N GLU A 3 16.16 10.61 36.07
CA GLU A 3 15.06 11.33 36.71
C GLU A 3 14.65 12.66 36.04
N PRO A 4 15.58 13.58 35.65
CA PRO A 4 15.16 14.86 35.07
C PRO A 4 14.60 14.73 33.64
N VAL A 5 14.90 13.64 32.92
CA VAL A 5 14.36 13.39 31.58
C VAL A 5 12.95 12.83 31.69
N GLU A 6 12.72 11.91 32.62
CA GLU A 6 11.41 11.28 32.82
C GLU A 6 10.36 12.28 33.31
N GLU A 7 10.72 13.13 34.27
CA GLU A 7 9.84 14.22 34.75
C GLU A 7 9.51 15.24 33.63
N SER A 8 10.50 15.56 32.79
CA SER A 8 10.31 16.43 31.63
C SER A 8 9.39 15.80 30.58
N LEU A 9 9.51 14.49 30.33
CA LEU A 9 8.62 13.76 29.43
C LEU A 9 7.18 13.74 29.95
N GLU A 10 6.97 13.46 31.24
CA GLU A 10 5.63 13.47 31.84
C GLU A 10 4.98 14.84 31.76
N THR A 11 5.76 15.90 32.06
CA THR A 11 5.29 17.29 31.92
C THR A 11 4.87 17.59 30.48
N THR A 12 5.70 17.21 29.51
CA THR A 12 5.45 17.47 28.09
C THR A 12 4.27 16.64 27.53
N VAL A 13 4.03 15.44 28.09
CA VAL A 13 2.82 14.63 27.82
C VAL A 13 1.58 15.30 28.42
N ALA A 14 1.66 15.79 29.66
CA ALA A 14 0.56 16.51 30.31
C ALA A 14 0.18 17.80 29.58
N GLU A 15 1.18 18.51 29.04
CA GLU A 15 0.99 19.69 28.16
C GLU A 15 0.45 19.31 26.77
N GLY A 16 0.48 18.02 26.41
CA GLY A 16 -0.10 17.50 25.17
C GLY A 16 0.75 17.75 23.93
N TYR A 17 2.07 17.98 24.05
CA TYR A 17 3.00 18.01 22.92
C TYR A 17 3.51 16.62 22.55
N LEU A 18 3.57 15.73 23.54
CA LEU A 18 3.87 14.31 23.37
C LEU A 18 2.62 13.47 23.60
N ILE A 19 2.56 12.31 22.96
CA ILE A 19 1.51 11.31 23.15
C ILE A 19 2.17 10.03 23.63
N ARG A 20 1.69 9.50 24.75
CA ARG A 20 2.03 8.16 25.23
C ARG A 20 1.01 7.17 24.65
N ASP A 21 1.52 6.14 23.99
CA ASP A 21 0.70 5.04 23.43
C ASP A 21 1.33 3.68 23.76
N GLN A 22 0.57 2.60 23.57
CA GLN A 22 0.97 1.21 23.88
C GLN A 22 0.98 0.34 22.63
N VAL A 23 2.15 0.15 21.99
CA VAL A 23 2.26 -0.74 20.82
C VAL A 23 3.70 -1.27 20.62
N PRO A 24 3.98 -2.59 20.79
CA PRO A 24 3.49 -3.50 21.84
C PRO A 24 4.03 -3.15 23.25
N GLU A 25 4.97 -2.20 23.34
CA GLU A 25 5.48 -1.62 24.58
C GLU A 25 5.05 -0.15 24.68
N THR A 26 5.29 0.47 25.84
CA THR A 26 5.02 1.89 26.03
C THR A 26 5.96 2.71 25.17
N ALA A 27 5.39 3.53 24.28
CA ALA A 27 6.14 4.44 23.43
C ALA A 27 5.63 5.87 23.60
N ILE A 28 6.55 6.83 23.51
CA ILE A 28 6.24 8.25 23.50
C ILE A 28 6.53 8.81 22.11
N TYR A 29 5.52 9.41 21.51
CA TYR A 29 5.56 10.00 20.19
C TYR A 29 5.45 11.52 20.28
N SER A 30 6.03 12.23 19.32
CA SER A 30 5.59 13.60 19.09
C SER A 30 4.14 13.57 18.61
N LYS A 31 3.30 14.45 19.17
CA LYS A 31 1.89 14.58 18.77
C LYS A 31 1.68 14.68 17.24
N PRO A 32 2.46 15.48 16.48
CA PRO A 32 2.25 15.54 15.03
C PRO A 32 2.50 14.19 14.33
N LEU A 33 3.54 13.44 14.72
CA LEU A 33 3.81 12.13 14.10
C LEU A 33 2.75 11.11 14.45
N PHE A 34 2.32 11.06 15.71
CA PHE A 34 1.25 10.18 16.15
C PHE A 34 -0.06 10.44 15.38
N LEU A 35 -0.47 11.71 15.27
CA LEU A 35 -1.68 12.06 14.54
C LEU A 35 -1.57 11.75 13.04
N CYS A 36 -0.40 11.94 12.44
CA CYS A 36 -0.14 11.55 11.05
C CYS A 36 -0.28 10.04 10.84
N GLU A 37 0.32 9.22 11.71
CA GLU A 37 0.22 7.76 11.62
C GLU A 37 -1.22 7.28 11.84
N ALA A 38 -1.89 7.77 12.88
CA ALA A 38 -3.28 7.42 13.17
C ALA A 38 -4.21 7.80 12.01
N HIS A 39 -4.03 8.98 11.40
CA HIS A 39 -4.78 9.37 10.21
C HIS A 39 -4.48 8.47 9.01
N PHE A 40 -3.19 8.19 8.75
CA PHE A 40 -2.79 7.32 7.65
C PHE A 40 -3.37 5.91 7.79
N ALA A 41 -3.22 5.29 8.96
CA ALA A 41 -3.78 3.98 9.27
C ALA A 41 -5.30 3.95 9.09
N ARG A 42 -6.01 4.97 9.59
CA ARG A 42 -7.46 5.09 9.42
C ARG A 42 -7.85 5.20 7.94
N ARG A 43 -7.13 5.98 7.14
CA ARG A 43 -7.38 6.14 5.70
C ARG A 43 -7.14 4.83 4.93
N ILE A 44 -6.06 4.12 5.22
CA ILE A 44 -5.77 2.80 4.64
C ILE A 44 -6.86 1.79 5.01
N ALA A 45 -7.26 1.74 6.28
CA ALA A 45 -8.33 0.85 6.74
C ALA A 45 -9.68 1.15 6.06
N MET A 46 -10.00 2.43 5.81
CA MET A 46 -11.19 2.78 5.02
C MET A 46 -11.05 2.29 3.57
N LEU A 47 -9.94 2.57 2.90
CA LEU A 47 -9.72 2.17 1.51
C LEU A 47 -9.80 0.66 1.33
N ALA A 48 -9.24 -0.12 2.26
CA ALA A 48 -9.25 -1.58 2.22
C ALA A 48 -10.64 -2.20 2.40
N ARG A 49 -11.63 -1.43 2.93
CA ARG A 49 -13.00 -1.89 3.17
C ARG A 49 -13.99 -1.47 2.07
N VAL A 50 -13.58 -0.61 1.15
CA VAL A 50 -14.44 -0.21 0.04
C VAL A 50 -14.60 -1.39 -0.92
N GLU A 51 -15.82 -1.63 -1.39
CA GLU A 51 -16.08 -2.52 -2.52
C GLU A 51 -16.18 -1.65 -3.78
N PRO A 52 -15.09 -1.49 -4.56
CA PRO A 52 -15.14 -0.71 -5.78
C PRO A 52 -15.95 -1.46 -6.85
N PRO A 53 -16.54 -0.75 -7.82
CA PRO A 53 -17.01 -1.38 -9.03
C PRO A 53 -15.88 -2.18 -9.68
N PRO A 54 -16.17 -3.34 -10.29
CA PRO A 54 -15.15 -4.17 -10.89
C PRO A 54 -14.41 -3.41 -12.00
N LEU A 55 -13.08 -3.40 -11.95
CA LEU A 55 -12.23 -2.77 -12.96
C LEU A 55 -12.30 -3.51 -14.30
N VAL A 56 -12.56 -4.82 -14.24
CA VAL A 56 -12.74 -5.70 -15.39
C VAL A 56 -13.88 -6.68 -15.14
N THR A 57 -14.52 -7.14 -16.21
CA THR A 57 -15.63 -8.11 -16.12
C THR A 57 -15.19 -9.54 -15.85
N ASN A 58 -13.97 -9.90 -16.27
CA ASN A 58 -13.40 -11.23 -16.04
C ASN A 58 -11.88 -11.10 -15.87
N THR A 59 -11.43 -11.25 -14.63
CA THR A 59 -10.04 -11.06 -14.23
C THR A 59 -9.12 -12.14 -14.80
N ALA A 60 -9.56 -13.40 -14.83
CA ALA A 60 -8.78 -14.50 -15.41
C ALA A 60 -8.56 -14.32 -16.92
N ALA A 61 -9.60 -13.92 -17.65
CA ALA A 61 -9.49 -13.62 -19.08
C ALA A 61 -8.57 -12.42 -19.34
N ALA A 62 -8.62 -11.39 -18.48
CA ALA A 62 -7.74 -10.23 -18.59
C ALA A 62 -6.25 -10.61 -18.39
N VAL A 63 -5.95 -11.49 -17.44
CA VAL A 63 -4.59 -12.01 -17.22
C VAL A 63 -4.12 -12.86 -18.40
N GLN A 64 -4.96 -13.76 -18.90
CA GLN A 64 -4.63 -14.57 -20.08
C GLN A 64 -4.32 -13.69 -21.29
N TRP A 65 -5.14 -12.66 -21.51
CA TRP A 65 -4.93 -11.69 -22.56
C TRP A 65 -3.60 -10.92 -22.40
N ALA A 66 -3.27 -10.48 -21.18
CA ALA A 66 -2.02 -9.77 -20.90
C ALA A 66 -0.78 -10.65 -21.16
N GLN A 67 -0.83 -11.94 -20.78
CA GLN A 67 0.23 -12.91 -21.10
C GLN A 67 0.44 -13.06 -22.61
N GLN A 68 -0.65 -13.24 -23.36
CA GLN A 68 -0.59 -13.38 -24.82
C GLN A 68 -0.04 -12.11 -25.48
N ARG A 69 -0.49 -10.93 -25.04
CA ARG A 69 0.01 -9.65 -25.53
C ARG A 69 1.50 -9.47 -25.25
N ALA A 70 1.96 -9.86 -24.07
CA ALA A 70 3.35 -9.74 -23.68
C ALA A 70 4.26 -10.82 -24.32
N GLY A 71 3.67 -11.92 -24.82
CA GLY A 71 4.42 -13.10 -25.25
C GLY A 71 5.14 -13.79 -24.08
N ILE A 72 4.61 -13.66 -22.86
CA ILE A 72 5.23 -14.17 -21.62
C ILE A 72 4.19 -14.97 -20.84
N THR A 73 4.57 -16.17 -20.39
CA THR A 73 3.79 -16.92 -19.39
C THR A 73 4.16 -16.43 -18.00
N TYR A 74 3.17 -15.95 -17.23
CA TYR A 74 3.39 -15.51 -15.87
C TYR A 74 3.55 -16.72 -14.93
N ALA A 75 4.38 -16.56 -13.91
CA ALA A 75 4.37 -17.47 -12.78
C ALA A 75 3.00 -17.40 -12.06
N PRO A 76 2.55 -18.48 -11.39
CA PRO A 76 1.28 -18.49 -10.66
C PRO A 76 1.11 -17.30 -9.70
N GLU A 77 2.17 -16.94 -8.98
CA GLU A 77 2.16 -15.83 -8.02
C GLU A 77 2.04 -14.46 -8.70
N GLN A 78 2.61 -14.31 -9.90
CA GLN A 78 2.47 -13.09 -10.70
C GLN A 78 1.04 -12.94 -11.24
N ALA A 79 0.47 -14.03 -11.76
CA ALA A 79 -0.92 -14.05 -12.20
C ALA A 79 -1.87 -13.72 -11.03
N GLN A 80 -1.67 -14.35 -9.88
CA GLN A 80 -2.45 -14.07 -8.66
C GLN A 80 -2.30 -12.61 -8.21
N ALA A 81 -1.10 -12.03 -8.29
CA ALA A 81 -0.87 -10.63 -7.94
C ALA A 81 -1.62 -9.67 -8.86
N VAL A 82 -1.64 -9.93 -10.18
CA VAL A 82 -2.43 -9.15 -11.14
C VAL A 82 -3.92 -9.29 -10.84
N MET A 83 -4.42 -10.50 -10.59
CA MET A 83 -5.84 -10.72 -10.28
C MET A 83 -6.24 -9.98 -9.00
N THR A 84 -5.46 -10.13 -7.95
CA THR A 84 -5.71 -9.48 -6.65
C THR A 84 -5.76 -7.95 -6.81
N ALA A 85 -4.84 -7.38 -7.59
CA ALA A 85 -4.80 -5.95 -7.85
C ALA A 85 -5.96 -5.42 -8.72
N LEU A 86 -6.59 -6.27 -9.53
CA LEU A 86 -7.77 -5.91 -10.32
C LEU A 86 -9.07 -6.02 -9.51
N ASP A 87 -9.09 -6.90 -8.49
CA ASP A 87 -10.26 -7.20 -7.69
C ASP A 87 -10.28 -6.45 -6.34
N SER A 88 -9.19 -5.79 -5.95
CA SER A 88 -9.06 -5.12 -4.65
C SER A 88 -8.85 -3.61 -4.80
N PRO A 89 -9.46 -2.77 -3.94
CA PRO A 89 -9.26 -1.31 -3.95
C PRO A 89 -7.84 -0.88 -3.57
N LEU A 90 -7.12 -1.75 -2.83
CA LEU A 90 -5.74 -1.55 -2.40
C LEU A 90 -5.04 -2.90 -2.44
N THR A 91 -3.84 -2.94 -3.01
CA THR A 91 -3.00 -4.14 -3.04
C THR A 91 -1.55 -3.77 -2.78
N ILE A 92 -0.87 -4.57 -1.97
CA ILE A 92 0.57 -4.46 -1.73
C ILE A 92 1.25 -5.62 -2.44
N ILE A 93 2.15 -5.31 -3.37
CA ILE A 93 2.90 -6.31 -4.13
C ILE A 93 4.36 -6.24 -3.72
N THR A 94 4.78 -7.22 -2.92
CA THR A 94 6.16 -7.31 -2.43
C THR A 94 6.96 -8.36 -3.19
N GLY A 95 8.27 -8.24 -3.14
CA GLY A 95 9.17 -9.29 -3.61
C GLY A 95 10.59 -8.78 -3.80
N GLY A 96 11.57 -9.68 -3.80
CA GLY A 96 12.99 -9.35 -3.95
C GLY A 96 13.36 -8.71 -5.29
N PRO A 97 14.63 -8.32 -5.49
CA PRO A 97 15.13 -7.89 -6.80
C PRO A 97 14.88 -8.97 -7.87
N GLY A 98 14.50 -8.57 -9.09
CA GLY A 98 14.36 -9.50 -10.22
C GLY A 98 13.10 -10.38 -10.26
N VAL A 99 12.24 -10.38 -9.24
CA VAL A 99 11.06 -11.29 -9.17
C VAL A 99 9.85 -10.89 -10.04
N GLY A 100 10.05 -9.97 -10.99
CA GLY A 100 9.01 -9.61 -11.97
C GLY A 100 7.92 -8.64 -11.49
N LYS A 101 8.17 -7.84 -10.44
CA LYS A 101 7.25 -6.74 -10.03
C LYS A 101 6.92 -5.80 -11.21
N THR A 102 7.90 -5.47 -12.03
CA THR A 102 7.70 -4.65 -13.23
C THR A 102 6.81 -5.35 -14.26
N THR A 103 6.88 -6.68 -14.37
CA THR A 103 5.98 -7.46 -15.24
C THR A 103 4.53 -7.34 -14.77
N ILE A 104 4.30 -7.42 -13.47
CA ILE A 104 2.97 -7.25 -12.87
C ILE A 104 2.43 -5.82 -13.14
N VAL A 105 3.26 -4.79 -12.92
CA VAL A 105 2.87 -3.40 -13.21
C VAL A 105 2.53 -3.21 -14.69
N ARG A 106 3.35 -3.75 -15.62
CA ARG A 106 3.06 -3.69 -17.06
C ARG A 106 1.74 -4.38 -17.42
N ALA A 107 1.48 -5.56 -16.87
CA ALA A 107 0.23 -6.28 -17.08
C ALA A 107 -0.98 -5.44 -16.64
N LEU A 108 -0.92 -4.82 -15.46
CA LEU A 108 -1.99 -3.94 -14.97
C LEU A 108 -2.20 -2.73 -15.89
N VAL A 109 -1.11 -2.09 -16.34
CA VAL A 109 -1.18 -0.96 -17.28
C VAL A 109 -1.81 -1.36 -18.61
N ASP A 110 -1.42 -2.50 -19.17
CA ASP A 110 -1.98 -3.02 -20.42
C ASP A 110 -3.48 -3.32 -20.29
N ILE A 111 -3.88 -4.01 -19.22
CA ILE A 111 -5.28 -4.40 -18.97
C ILE A 111 -6.14 -3.16 -18.78
N LEU A 112 -5.75 -2.27 -17.87
CA LEU A 112 -6.53 -1.08 -17.51
C LEU A 112 -6.53 -0.03 -18.62
N GLY A 113 -5.46 0.05 -19.40
CA GLY A 113 -5.32 0.98 -20.52
C GLY A 113 -6.31 0.70 -21.64
N ILE A 114 -6.53 -0.57 -21.98
CA ILE A 114 -7.56 -0.95 -22.98
C ILE A 114 -8.97 -0.65 -22.48
N LYS A 115 -9.19 -0.78 -21.17
CA LYS A 115 -10.45 -0.40 -20.52
C LYS A 115 -10.60 1.12 -20.34
N ARG A 116 -9.65 1.92 -20.85
CA ARG A 116 -9.66 3.40 -20.81
C ARG A 116 -9.72 3.98 -19.39
N HIS A 117 -9.18 3.27 -18.40
CA HIS A 117 -8.98 3.85 -17.08
C HIS A 117 -7.89 4.91 -17.14
N THR A 118 -8.03 5.96 -16.32
CA THR A 118 -6.92 6.88 -16.08
C THR A 118 -5.91 6.20 -15.17
N ILE A 119 -4.67 6.09 -15.65
CA ILE A 119 -3.59 5.42 -14.92
C ILE A 119 -2.54 6.46 -14.55
N LEU A 120 -2.24 6.55 -13.26
CA LEU A 120 -1.17 7.38 -12.72
C LEU A 120 -0.09 6.46 -12.14
N LEU A 121 1.10 6.49 -12.74
CA LEU A 121 2.26 5.75 -12.25
C LEU A 121 3.17 6.71 -11.49
N MET A 122 3.62 6.29 -10.31
CA MET A 122 4.45 7.10 -9.43
C MET A 122 5.63 6.27 -8.94
N ALA A 123 6.78 6.93 -8.79
CA ALA A 123 7.97 6.39 -8.13
C ALA A 123 8.46 7.44 -7.12
N PRO A 124 9.12 7.02 -6.03
CA PRO A 124 9.59 7.96 -4.99
C PRO A 124 10.67 8.92 -5.52
N THR A 125 11.38 8.54 -6.58
CA THR A 125 12.42 9.36 -7.24
C THR A 125 12.36 9.17 -8.75
N GLY A 126 12.84 10.15 -9.52
CA GLY A 126 12.96 10.05 -10.97
C GLY A 126 14.25 9.34 -11.40
N ARG A 127 14.12 8.27 -12.18
CA ARG A 127 15.17 7.66 -13.01
C ARG A 127 14.54 7.12 -14.29
#